data_AF-A0A1M4N5Y4-F1
#
_entry.id   AF-A0A1M4N5Y4-F1
#
_cell.length_a   1.000
_cell.length_b   1.000
_cell.length_c   1.000
_cell.angle_alpha   90.00
_cell.angle_beta   90.00
_cell.angle_gamma   90.00
#
_symmetry.space_group_name_H-M   'P 1'
#
loop_
_entity.id
_entity.type
_entity.pdbx_description
1 polymer ?
#
loop_
_entity_poly.entity_id
_entity_poly.type
_entity_poly.pdbx_seq_one_letter_code
_entity_poly.pdbx_strand_id
1 'polypeptide(L)'
;MSNRFSALPIEVHVCVGRARPSLGELLDLAPNAVLTLEQQIDDPVDIMIGERVIAQGVLEEIEDGSRRALSVRLTSVKSFENDA
;
A
#
# COMPACT_ATOMS: atom_id res chain seq x y z
N MET A 1 14.26 29.10 1.58
CA MET A 1 14.65 28.13 2.62
C MET A 1 14.93 26.78 1.97
N SER A 2 16.15 26.27 2.00
CA SER A 2 16.43 24.88 1.66
C SER A 2 15.84 23.99 2.75
N ASN A 3 14.68 23.39 2.49
CA ASN A 3 14.01 22.55 3.48
C ASN A 3 14.78 21.23 3.60
N ARG A 4 15.58 21.06 4.65
CA ARG A 4 16.46 19.89 4.85
C ARG A 4 15.71 18.57 5.01
N PHE A 5 14.40 18.60 5.21
CA PHE A 5 13.55 17.42 5.28
C PHE A 5 13.15 16.87 3.90
N SER A 6 13.30 17.63 2.80
CA SER A 6 12.87 17.19 1.46
C SER A 6 13.71 16.06 0.86
N ALA A 7 14.89 15.79 1.41
CA ALA A 7 15.80 14.75 0.94
C ALA A 7 15.78 13.48 1.80
N LEU A 8 14.93 13.43 2.84
CA LEU A 8 14.85 12.25 3.69
C LEU A 8 14.13 11.12 2.93
N PRO A 9 14.75 9.94 2.79
CA PRO A 9 14.08 8.79 2.22
C PRO A 9 12.98 8.33 3.18
N ILE A 10 11.79 8.06 2.64
CA ILE A 10 10.64 7.56 3.39
C ILE A 10 10.21 6.25 2.75
N GLU A 11 10.11 5.20 3.55
CA GLU A 11 9.55 3.93 3.12
C GLU A 11 8.02 4.01 3.05
N VAL A 12 7.46 3.47 1.99
CA VAL A 12 6.03 3.46 1.72
C VAL A 12 5.61 2.03 1.42
N HIS A 13 4.55 1.56 2.07
CA HIS A 13 3.92 0.29 1.77
C HIS A 13 2.68 0.51 0.92
N VAL A 14 2.55 -0.28 -0.15
CA VAL A 14 1.33 -0.36 -0.94
C VAL A 14 0.62 -1.65 -0.57
N CYS A 15 -0.55 -1.53 0.04
CA CYS A 15 -1.32 -2.64 0.56
C CYS A 15 -2.55 -2.90 -0.32
N VAL A 16 -2.59 -4.08 -0.95
CA VAL A 16 -3.76 -4.55 -1.70
C VAL A 16 -4.94 -4.89 -0.79
N GLY A 17 -4.65 -5.33 0.43
CA GLY A 17 -5.65 -5.70 1.41
C GLY A 17 -5.04 -6.22 2.70
N ARG A 18 -5.91 -6.58 3.64
CA ARG A 18 -5.59 -7.05 4.98
C ARG A 18 -6.39 -8.30 5.27
N ALA A 19 -5.80 -9.23 6.00
CA ALA A 19 -6.47 -10.40 6.53
C ALA A 19 -6.32 -10.43 8.05
N ARG A 20 -7.33 -10.95 8.75
CA ARG A 20 -7.31 -11.18 10.20
C ARG A 20 -7.54 -12.65 10.52
N PRO A 21 -6.62 -13.55 10.11
CA PRO A 21 -6.70 -14.94 10.52
C PRO A 21 -6.55 -15.06 12.04
N SER A 22 -7.13 -16.11 12.59
CA SER A 22 -6.88 -16.56 13.95
C SER A 22 -5.44 -17.06 14.12
N LEU A 23 -4.97 -17.16 15.36
CA LEU A 23 -3.64 -17.70 15.65
C LEU A 23 -3.48 -19.14 15.13
N GLY A 24 -4.52 -19.96 15.23
CA GLY A 24 -4.50 -21.33 14.70
C GLY A 24 -4.30 -21.36 13.19
N GLU A 25 -5.06 -20.56 12.45
CA GLU A 25 -4.93 -20.45 10.99
C GLU A 25 -3.55 -19.95 10.56
N LEU A 26 -2.92 -19.04 11.32
CA LEU A 26 -1.56 -18.60 11.08
C LEU A 26 -0.52 -19.70 11.28
N LEU A 27 -0.70 -20.54 12.31
CA LEU A 27 0.20 -21.66 12.58
C LEU A 27 0.07 -22.77 11.52
N ASP A 28 -1.12 -22.91 10.93
CA ASP A 28 -1.41 -23.88 9.88
C ASP A 28 -1.04 -23.37 8.46
N LEU A 29 -0.48 -22.15 8.32
CA LEU A 29 -0.04 -21.63 7.03
C LEU A 29 1.07 -22.51 6.43
N ALA A 30 0.79 -23.02 5.24
CA ALA A 30 1.68 -23.87 4.47
C ALA A 30 1.71 -23.41 3.00
N PRO A 31 2.65 -23.88 2.17
CA PRO A 31 2.59 -23.64 0.73
C PRO A 31 1.22 -24.00 0.16
N ASN A 32 0.66 -23.10 -0.65
CA ASN A 32 -0.70 -23.16 -1.22
C ASN A 32 -1.86 -22.83 -0.26
N ALA A 33 -1.60 -22.46 1.00
CA ALA A 33 -2.64 -21.90 1.86
C ALA A 33 -3.16 -20.57 1.26
N VAL A 34 -4.47 -20.34 1.36
CA VAL A 34 -5.14 -19.14 0.84
C VAL A 34 -5.61 -18.29 2.01
N LEU A 35 -5.18 -17.03 2.06
CA LEU A 35 -5.67 -16.04 3.01
C LEU A 35 -6.74 -15.19 2.34
N THR A 36 -7.95 -15.23 2.88
CA THR A 36 -9.03 -14.34 2.44
C THR A 36 -8.79 -12.93 2.96
N LEU A 37 -8.72 -11.96 2.06
CA LEU A 37 -8.58 -10.55 2.41
C LEU A 37 -9.97 -9.92 2.69
N GLU A 38 -9.98 -8.83 3.44
CA GLU A 38 -11.19 -8.04 3.70
C GLU A 38 -11.64 -7.22 2.45
N GLN A 39 -10.74 -7.00 1.50
CA GLN A 39 -10.91 -6.16 0.31
C GLN A 39 -11.24 -7.00 -0.94
N GLN A 40 -11.97 -6.41 -1.88
CA GLN A 40 -12.25 -6.97 -3.20
C GLN A 40 -11.14 -6.62 -4.20
N ILE A 41 -11.12 -7.32 -5.34
CA ILE A 41 -10.13 -7.08 -6.40
C ILE A 41 -10.26 -5.70 -7.04
N ASP A 42 -11.47 -5.14 -7.07
CA ASP A 42 -11.78 -3.85 -7.67
C ASP A 42 -11.61 -2.68 -6.68
N ASP A 43 -11.32 -2.98 -5.40
CA ASP A 43 -11.09 -1.94 -4.39
C ASP A 43 -9.74 -1.25 -4.62
N PRO A 44 -9.64 0.07 -4.36
CA PRO A 44 -8.38 0.78 -4.47
C PRO A 44 -7.38 0.27 -3.42
N VAL A 45 -6.09 0.29 -3.78
CA VAL A 45 -5.00 -0.05 -2.87
C VAL A 45 -4.70 1.09 -1.92
N ASP A 46 -4.34 0.75 -0.69
CA ASP A 46 -3.92 1.72 0.32
C ASP A 46 -2.42 2.00 0.19
N ILE A 47 -2.04 3.28 0.25
CA ILE A 47 -0.66 3.73 0.35
C ILE A 47 -0.40 4.16 1.79
N MET A 48 0.58 3.55 2.44
CA MET A 48 0.83 3.67 3.88
C MET A 48 2.26 4.09 4.20
N ILE A 49 2.42 4.93 5.22
CA ILE A 49 3.70 5.20 5.88
C ILE A 49 3.60 4.69 7.32
N GLY A 50 4.41 3.68 7.65
CA GLY A 50 4.21 2.89 8.87
C GLY A 50 2.79 2.32 8.91
N GLU A 51 2.02 2.66 9.93
CA GLU A 51 0.64 2.17 10.12
C GLU A 51 -0.44 3.11 9.57
N ARG A 52 -0.05 4.29 9.04
CA ARG A 52 -0.99 5.33 8.62
C ARG A 52 -1.23 5.28 7.12
N VAL A 53 -2.50 5.19 6.71
CA VAL A 53 -2.91 5.34 5.30
C VAL A 53 -2.84 6.82 4.93
N ILE A 54 -2.02 7.15 3.93
CA ILE A 54 -1.79 8.52 3.45
C ILE A 54 -2.49 8.81 2.13
N ALA A 55 -2.76 7.79 1.33
CA ALA A 55 -3.41 7.92 0.03
C ALA A 55 -4.05 6.59 -0.37
N GLN A 56 -4.89 6.64 -1.40
CA GLN A 56 -5.46 5.48 -2.08
C GLN A 56 -5.24 5.60 -3.57
N GLY A 57 -5.18 4.47 -4.27
CA GLY A 57 -4.92 4.46 -5.70
C GLY A 57 -5.30 3.15 -6.38
N VAL A 58 -5.10 3.11 -7.69
CA VAL A 58 -5.32 1.91 -8.51
C VAL A 58 -3.97 1.38 -8.96
N LEU A 59 -3.78 0.07 -8.85
CA LEU A 59 -2.59 -0.60 -9.39
C LEU A 59 -2.63 -0.58 -10.92
N GLU A 60 -1.52 -0.16 -11.51
CA GLU A 60 -1.32 -0.14 -12.95
C GLU A 60 0.06 -0.71 -13.29
N GLU A 61 0.17 -1.29 -14.47
CA GLU A 61 1.46 -1.61 -15.05
C GLU A 61 1.84 -0.48 -16.00
N ILE A 62 2.96 0.18 -15.73
CA ILE A 62 3.50 1.21 -16.63
C ILE A 62 4.65 0.59 -17.41
N GLU A 63 4.64 0.81 -18.73
CA GLU A 63 5.72 0.46 -19.61
C GLU A 63 6.63 1.69 -19.82
N ASP A 64 7.86 1.60 -19.31
CA ASP A 64 8.89 2.61 -19.55
C ASP A 64 10.05 1.98 -20.33
N GLY A 65 10.07 2.25 -21.64
CA GLY A 65 10.99 1.64 -22.59
C GLY A 65 10.77 0.13 -22.71
N SER A 66 11.70 -0.66 -22.17
CA SER A 66 11.63 -2.14 -22.19
C SER A 66 11.28 -2.75 -20.83
N ARG A 67 10.99 -1.92 -19.80
CA ARG A 67 10.67 -2.39 -18.46
C ARG A 67 9.20 -2.13 -18.16
N ARG A 68 8.53 -3.19 -17.70
CA ARG A 68 7.23 -3.08 -17.07
C ARG A 68 7.43 -2.92 -15.57
N ALA A 69 6.82 -1.88 -15.01
CA ALA A 69 6.91 -1.56 -13.59
C ALA A 69 5.50 -1.51 -12.98
N LEU A 70 5.33 -2.21 -11.87
CA LEU A 70 4.13 -2.07 -11.06
C LEU A 70 4.10 -0.66 -10.47
N SER A 71 3.00 0.04 -10.71
CA SER A 71 2.81 1.44 -10.37
C SER A 71 1.45 1.63 -9.72
N VAL A 72 1.28 2.74 -9.00
CA VAL A 72 0.01 3.08 -8.37
C VAL A 72 -0.40 4.46 -8.83
N ARG A 73 -1.54 4.56 -9.51
CA ARG A 73 -2.17 5.85 -9.82
C ARG A 73 -3.03 6.28 -8.66
N LEU A 74 -2.61 7.35 -7.97
CA LEU A 74 -3.35 7.89 -6.83
C LEU A 74 -4.72 8.39 -7.27
N THR A 75 -5.76 7.95 -6.57
CA THR A 75 -7.15 8.39 -6.73
C THR A 75 -7.55 9.39 -5.65
N SER A 76 -6.96 9.26 -4.46
CA SER A 76 -7.18 10.16 -3.33
C SER A 76 -5.91 10.29 -2.51
N VAL A 77 -5.58 11.52 -2.11
CA VAL A 77 -4.48 11.80 -1.19
C VAL A 77 -5.07 12.46 0.04
N LYS A 78 -4.79 11.92 1.22
CA LYS A 78 -5.26 12.55 2.46
C LYS A 78 -4.46 13.82 2.69
N SER A 79 -5.17 14.91 2.96
CA SER A 79 -4.57 16.13 3.46
C SER A 79 -3.90 15.81 4.80
N PHE A 80 -2.61 16.09 4.90
CA PHE A 80 -1.96 16.19 6.20
C PHE A 80 -2.33 17.54 6.79
N GLU A 81 -3.55 17.66 7.33
CA GLU A 81 -3.85 18.78 8.21
C GLU A 81 -3.02 18.58 9.47
N ASN A 82 -2.14 19.56 9.70
CA ASN A 82 -1.35 19.65 10.91
C ASN A 82 -2.33 19.98 12.03
N ASP A 83 -2.90 18.97 12.68
CA ASP A 83 -3.57 19.11 13.98
C ASP A 83 -2.48 19.64 14.94
N ALA A 84 -2.44 20.96 15.04
CA ALA A 84 -1.56 21.75 15.89
C ALA A 84 -2.27 22.04 17.21
#